data_AF-A0A1Q3C339-F1
#
_entry.id   AF-A0A1Q3C339-F1
#
_cell.length_a   1.000
_cell.length_b   1.000
_cell.length_c   1.000
_cell.angle_alpha   90.00
_cell.angle_beta   90.00
_cell.angle_gamma   90.00
#
_symmetry.space_group_name_H-M   'P 1'
#
loop_
_entity.id
_entity.type
_entity.pdbx_description
1 polymer ?
#
loop_
_entity_poly.entity_id
_entity_poly.type
_entity_poly.pdbx_seq_one_letter_code
_entity_poly.pdbx_strand_id
1 'polypeptide(L)'
;TFKGELTCEQCGAPKILEVRLQDNHSRIFYCICSLVFMGESPEIWMNPRLDEKCSSCEPGYMTPKPETRDKNNWVFLYLIEALGCLSLDDLRRYCRENELYDMEEKERVLFTLF
;
A
#
# COMPACT_ATOMS: atom_id res chain seq x y z
N THR A 1 -6.39 -8.90 12.21
CA THR A 1 -6.61 -7.46 12.05
C THR A 1 -5.27 -6.77 11.99
N PHE A 2 -5.13 -5.76 11.16
CA PHE A 2 -3.88 -5.03 10.93
C PHE A 2 -4.06 -3.56 11.31
N LYS A 3 -3.01 -2.96 11.87
CA LYS A 3 -3.01 -1.56 12.32
C LYS A 3 -1.82 -0.84 11.74
N GLY A 4 -2.01 0.40 11.31
CA GLY A 4 -0.93 1.25 10.85
C GLY A 4 -1.22 2.71 11.13
N GLU A 5 -0.15 3.49 11.21
CA GLU A 5 -0.25 4.93 11.42
C GLU A 5 -0.19 5.66 10.08
N LEU A 6 -1.14 6.58 9.89
CA LEU A 6 -1.24 7.50 8.78
C LEU A 6 -0.95 8.92 9.25
N THR A 7 -0.51 9.77 8.34
CA THR A 7 -0.30 11.21 8.54
C THR A 7 -1.02 11.99 7.47
N CYS A 8 -1.64 13.12 7.82
CA CYS A 8 -2.17 14.04 6.84
C CYS A 8 -1.06 14.75 6.07
N GLU A 9 -1.12 14.75 4.74
CA GLU A 9 -0.14 15.42 3.88
C GLU A 9 -0.18 16.96 3.99
N GLN A 10 -1.30 17.54 4.44
CA GLN A 10 -1.45 18.99 4.57
C GLN A 10 -1.07 19.53 5.95
N CYS A 11 -1.58 18.91 7.03
CA CYS A 11 -1.42 19.44 8.38
C CYS A 11 -0.58 18.55 9.30
N GLY A 12 -0.15 17.37 8.84
CA GLY A 12 0.67 16.45 9.64
C GLY A 12 -0.08 15.72 10.76
N ALA A 13 -1.40 15.86 10.85
CA ALA A 13 -2.19 15.19 11.88
C ALA A 13 -2.06 13.65 11.78
N PRO A 14 -1.73 12.95 12.87
CA PRO A 14 -1.62 11.50 12.88
C PRO A 14 -3.00 10.83 13.01
N LYS A 15 -3.13 9.62 12.46
CA LYS A 15 -4.31 8.77 12.64
C LYS A 15 -3.89 7.30 12.66
N ILE A 16 -4.44 6.53 13.59
CA ILE A 16 -4.31 5.08 13.58
C ILE A 16 -5.49 4.52 12.79
N LEU A 17 -5.19 3.74 11.74
CA LEU A 17 -6.18 3.02 10.98
C LEU A 17 -6.08 1.52 11.28
N GLU A 18 -7.21 0.89 11.54
CA GLU A 18 -7.34 -0.53 11.81
C GLU A 18 -8.20 -1.18 10.72
N VAL A 19 -7.66 -2.21 10.06
CA VAL A 19 -8.37 -2.93 8.98
C VAL A 19 -8.39 -4.43 9.25
N ARG A 20 -9.54 -5.06 8.96
CA ARG A 20 -9.69 -6.51 9.05
C ARG A 20 -9.53 -7.13 7.67
N LEU A 21 -8.86 -8.28 7.63
CA LEU A 21 -8.70 -9.05 6.40
C LEU A 21 -10.06 -9.40 5.80
N GLN A 22 -10.97 -9.90 6.63
CA GLN A 22 -12.34 -10.32 6.27
C GLN A 22 -13.13 -9.27 5.49
N ASP A 23 -12.95 -7.99 5.83
CA ASP A 23 -13.66 -6.88 5.20
C ASP A 23 -13.09 -6.54 3.81
N ASN A 24 -11.98 -7.17 3.40
CA ASN A 24 -11.24 -6.86 2.18
C ASN A 24 -11.12 -8.06 1.20
N HIS A 25 -11.83 -9.16 1.44
CA HIS A 25 -11.70 -10.39 0.63
C HIS A 25 -11.91 -10.16 -0.88
N SER A 26 -12.91 -9.36 -1.25
CA SER A 26 -13.21 -9.04 -2.65
C SER A 26 -12.07 -8.28 -3.34
N ARG A 27 -11.43 -7.35 -2.62
CA ARG A 27 -10.27 -6.58 -3.11
C ARG A 27 -9.05 -7.47 -3.28
N ILE A 28 -8.81 -8.36 -2.31
CA ILE A 28 -7.71 -9.32 -2.38
C ILE A 28 -7.89 -10.23 -3.59
N PHE A 29 -9.10 -10.75 -3.77
CA PHE A 29 -9.44 -11.60 -4.91
C PHE A 29 -9.26 -10.86 -6.25
N TYR A 30 -9.69 -9.61 -6.35
CA TYR A 30 -9.48 -8.80 -7.55
C TYR A 30 -7.99 -8.66 -7.89
N CYS A 31 -7.15 -8.30 -6.92
CA CYS A 31 -5.72 -8.13 -7.18
C CYS A 31 -5.04 -9.43 -7.61
N ILE A 32 -5.35 -10.55 -6.93
CA ILE A 32 -4.83 -11.87 -7.30
C ILE A 32 -5.28 -12.22 -8.72
N CYS A 33 -6.54 -11.96 -9.07
CA CYS A 33 -7.03 -12.24 -10.41
C CYS A 33 -6.32 -11.39 -11.48
N SER A 34 -6.08 -10.11 -11.24
CA SER A 34 -5.34 -9.24 -12.16
C SER A 34 -3.93 -9.73 -12.39
N LEU A 35 -3.23 -10.15 -11.34
CA LEU A 35 -1.86 -10.64 -11.44
C LEU A 35 -1.77 -12.00 -12.13
N VAL A 36 -2.58 -12.96 -11.68
CA VAL A 36 -2.49 -14.37 -12.10
C VAL A 36 -3.15 -14.61 -13.45
N PHE A 37 -4.28 -13.98 -13.72
CA PHE A 37 -5.05 -14.25 -14.94
C PHE A 37 -4.86 -13.18 -16.02
N MET A 38 -4.63 -11.92 -15.66
CA MET A 38 -4.45 -10.84 -16.63
C MET A 38 -2.98 -10.50 -16.89
N GLY A 39 -2.06 -10.89 -15.99
CA GLY A 39 -0.64 -10.61 -16.14
C GLY A 39 -0.29 -9.13 -15.98
N GLU A 40 -1.18 -8.35 -15.35
CA GLU A 40 -1.06 -6.90 -15.21
C GLU A 40 -1.15 -6.50 -13.73
N SER A 41 -0.41 -5.45 -13.38
CA SER A 41 -0.52 -4.84 -12.05
C SER A 41 -1.89 -4.15 -11.91
N PRO A 42 -2.65 -4.37 -10.83
CA PRO A 42 -3.92 -3.69 -10.60
C PRO A 42 -3.80 -2.16 -10.71
N GLU A 43 -4.70 -1.51 -11.47
CA GLU A 43 -4.70 -0.04 -11.63
C GLU A 43 -4.71 0.72 -10.29
N ILE A 44 -5.36 0.14 -9.28
CA ILE A 44 -5.43 0.68 -7.91
C ILE A 44 -4.05 0.83 -7.25
N TRP A 45 -3.04 0.05 -7.67
CA TRP A 45 -1.67 0.18 -7.16
C TRP A 45 -0.87 1.23 -7.91
N MET A 46 -1.23 1.49 -9.17
CA MET A 46 -0.60 2.55 -9.98
C MET A 46 -1.12 3.94 -9.58
N ASN A 47 -2.37 4.02 -9.12
CA ASN A 47 -3.02 5.24 -8.64
C ASN A 47 -3.58 5.04 -7.23
N PRO A 48 -2.74 4.90 -6.19
CA PRO A 48 -3.20 4.68 -4.84
C PRO A 48 -4.07 5.85 -4.36
N ARG A 49 -5.35 5.60 -4.10
CA ARG A 49 -6.25 6.58 -3.48
C ARG A 49 -6.64 6.07 -2.11
N LEU A 50 -5.94 6.57 -1.10
CA LEU A 50 -6.42 6.49 0.27
C LEU A 50 -7.65 7.39 0.39
N ASP A 51 -8.83 6.79 0.41
CA ASP A 51 -10.11 7.51 0.63
C ASP A 51 -10.22 8.10 2.04
N GLU A 52 -9.25 7.81 2.90
CA GLU A 52 -9.18 8.30 4.27
C GLU A 52 -8.85 9.80 4.31
N LYS A 53 -9.82 10.61 4.74
CA LYS A 53 -9.68 12.06 4.87
C LYS A 53 -9.16 12.46 6.25
N CYS A 54 -8.47 13.60 6.29
CA CYS A 54 -8.07 14.24 7.53
C CYS A 54 -9.29 14.79 8.28
N SER A 55 -9.41 14.47 9.56
CA SER A 55 -10.46 15.02 10.44
C SER A 55 -10.16 16.46 10.90
N SER A 56 -8.94 16.95 10.68
CA SER A 56 -8.46 18.23 11.19
C SER A 56 -8.34 19.32 10.13
N CYS A 57 -8.36 18.98 8.83
CA CYS A 57 -8.39 19.95 7.74
C CYS A 57 -9.06 19.37 6.49
N GLU A 58 -9.69 20.23 5.70
CA GLU A 58 -10.22 19.91 4.38
C GLU A 58 -9.48 20.75 3.32
N PRO A 59 -9.04 20.17 2.19
CA PRO A 59 -9.26 18.80 1.72
C PRO A 59 -8.10 17.82 2.06
N GLY A 60 -7.60 17.80 3.30
CA GLY A 60 -6.42 17.00 3.64
C GLY A 60 -6.61 15.49 3.41
N TYR A 61 -5.67 14.87 2.68
CA TYR A 61 -5.60 13.42 2.48
C TYR A 61 -4.60 12.77 3.45
N MET A 62 -4.85 11.51 3.80
CA MET A 62 -3.99 10.72 4.68
C MET A 62 -3.05 9.83 3.87
N THR A 63 -1.79 9.72 4.30
CA THR A 63 -0.76 8.84 3.70
C THR A 63 -0.10 7.99 4.77
N PRO A 64 0.38 6.76 4.48
CA PRO A 64 1.04 5.93 5.48
C PRO A 64 2.37 6.55 5.92
N LYS A 65 2.62 6.59 7.23
CA LYS A 65 3.90 7.02 7.80
C LYS A 65 5.06 6.13 7.34
N PRO A 66 6.29 6.66 7.22
CA PRO A 66 7.49 5.88 6.90
C PRO A 66 7.67 4.66 7.82
N GLU A 67 7.42 4.80 9.13
CA GLU A 67 7.56 3.69 10.08
C GLU A 67 6.53 2.56 9.85
N THR A 68 5.37 2.89 9.28
CA THR A 68 4.36 1.93 8.82
C THR A 68 4.83 1.20 7.55
N ARG A 69 5.73 1.80 6.76
CA ARG A 69 6.32 1.23 5.54
C ARG A 69 7.48 0.28 5.86
N ASP A 70 8.23 0.55 6.92
CA ASP A 70 9.49 -0.15 7.25
C ASP A 70 9.34 -1.44 8.06
N LYS A 71 8.20 -1.69 8.71
CA LYS A 71 8.05 -2.77 9.71
C LYS A 71 7.24 -3.98 9.25
N ASN A 72 7.41 -4.47 8.02
CA ASN A 72 6.65 -5.62 7.51
C ASN A 72 5.12 -5.43 7.52
N ASN A 73 4.62 -4.19 7.56
CA ASN A 73 3.18 -3.89 7.52
C ASN A 73 2.66 -3.84 6.08
N TRP A 74 3.28 -4.58 5.17
CA TRP A 74 2.92 -4.62 3.75
C TRP A 74 1.51 -5.17 3.55
N VAL A 75 1.07 -6.13 4.37
CA VAL A 75 -0.31 -6.60 4.37
C VAL A 75 -1.26 -5.46 4.74
N PHE A 76 -0.92 -4.64 5.73
CA PHE A 76 -1.71 -3.46 6.06
C PHE A 76 -1.77 -2.49 4.87
N LEU A 77 -0.62 -2.11 4.30
CA LEU A 77 -0.53 -1.21 3.15
C LEU A 77 -1.31 -1.72 1.94
N TYR A 78 -1.27 -3.02 1.71
CA TYR A 78 -2.04 -3.69 0.67
C TYR A 78 -3.54 -3.55 0.90
N LEU A 79 -4.00 -3.82 2.13
CA LEU A 79 -5.42 -3.76 2.50
C LEU A 79 -6.00 -2.34 2.44
N ILE A 80 -5.16 -1.31 2.53
CA ILE A 80 -5.58 0.10 2.40
C ILE A 80 -5.26 0.70 1.02
N GLU A 81 -4.86 -0.13 0.05
CA GLU A 81 -4.46 0.30 -1.31
C GLU A 81 -3.31 1.32 -1.34
N ALA A 82 -2.45 1.29 -0.32
CA ALA A 82 -1.33 2.21 -0.19
C ALA A 82 0.02 1.60 -0.55
N LEU A 83 0.06 0.40 -1.15
CA LEU A 83 1.29 -0.14 -1.75
C LEU A 83 1.85 0.80 -2.82
N GLY A 84 0.97 1.41 -3.61
CA GLY A 84 1.36 2.44 -4.56
C GLY A 84 1.94 3.70 -3.91
N CYS A 85 1.73 3.95 -2.61
CA CYS A 85 2.30 5.10 -1.91
C CYS A 85 3.77 4.88 -1.52
N LEU A 86 4.27 3.64 -1.63
CA LEU A 86 5.67 3.31 -1.39
C LEU A 86 6.56 3.90 -2.48
N SER A 87 7.74 4.38 -2.08
CA SER A 87 8.77 4.77 -3.03
C SER A 87 9.34 3.53 -3.72
N LEU A 88 10.01 3.73 -4.86
CA LEU A 88 10.72 2.63 -5.53
C LEU A 88 11.79 2.02 -4.61
N ASP A 89 12.45 2.84 -3.79
CA ASP A 89 13.46 2.37 -2.84
C ASP A 89 12.86 1.53 -1.71
N ASP A 90 11.65 1.87 -1.23
CA ASP A 90 10.90 1.04 -0.28
C ASP A 90 10.57 -0.32 -0.88
N LEU A 91 10.13 -0.33 -2.13
CA LEU A 91 9.77 -1.55 -2.87
C LEU A 91 11.01 -2.42 -3.17
N ARG A 92 12.14 -1.82 -3.57
CA ARG A 92 13.41 -2.54 -3.78
C ARG A 92 13.99 -3.07 -2.48
N ARG A 93 13.85 -2.34 -1.37
CA ARG A 93 14.23 -2.83 -0.04
C ARG A 93 13.43 -4.09 0.30
N TYR A 94 12.12 -4.08 0.08
CA TYR A 94 11.30 -5.28 0.26
C TYR A 94 11.80 -6.45 -0.60
N CYS A 95 12.07 -6.23 -1.90
CA CYS A 95 12.53 -7.31 -2.78
C CYS A 95 13.82 -7.94 -2.26
N ARG A 96 14.78 -7.12 -1.82
CA ARG A 96 16.03 -7.60 -1.21
C ARG A 96 15.81 -8.39 0.07
N GLU A 97 14.88 -7.96 0.93
CA GLU A 97 14.55 -8.65 2.19
C GLU A 97 13.83 -9.99 1.98
N ASN A 98 13.13 -10.18 0.86
CA ASN A 98 12.37 -11.40 0.54
C ASN A 98 13.01 -12.23 -0.57
N GLU A 99 14.29 -11.98 -0.90
CA GLU A 99 15.05 -12.68 -1.94
C GLU A 99 14.38 -12.66 -3.33
N LEU A 100 13.59 -11.62 -3.61
CA LEU A 100 13.02 -11.36 -4.93
C LEU A 100 14.05 -10.66 -5.82
N TYR A 101 13.95 -10.88 -7.13
CA TYR A 101 14.79 -10.18 -8.10
C TYR A 101 14.62 -8.65 -7.96
N ASP A 102 15.74 -7.93 -7.88
CA ASP A 102 15.74 -6.47 -7.87
C ASP A 102 15.26 -5.96 -9.24
N MET A 103 14.29 -5.05 -9.23
CA MET A 103 13.68 -4.55 -10.46
C MET A 103 13.74 -3.02 -10.51
N GLU A 104 14.01 -2.52 -11.71
CA GLU A 104 14.22 -1.10 -11.91
C GLU A 104 12.91 -0.29 -11.96
N GLU A 105 11.81 -0.93 -12.36
CA GLU A 105 10.51 -0.29 -12.55
C GLU A 105 9.54 -0.65 -11.42
N LYS A 106 8.89 0.37 -10.86
CA LYS A 106 7.92 0.23 -9.77
C LYS A 106 6.81 -0.76 -10.10
N GLU A 107 6.32 -0.73 -11.33
CA GLU A 107 5.27 -1.62 -11.84
C GLU A 107 5.70 -3.08 -11.82
N ARG A 108 6.94 -3.36 -12.25
CA ARG A 108 7.50 -4.72 -12.25
C ARG A 108 7.77 -5.24 -10.85
N VAL A 109 8.22 -4.37 -9.94
CA VAL A 109 8.33 -4.73 -8.53
C VAL A 109 6.95 -5.10 -8.00
N LEU A 110 5.95 -4.24 -8.16
CA LEU A 110 4.58 -4.49 -7.68
C LEU A 110 4.00 -5.80 -8.23
N PHE A 111 4.26 -6.12 -9.50
CA PHE A 111 3.86 -7.41 -10.09
C PHE A 111 4.52 -8.62 -9.42
N THR A 112 5.80 -8.52 -9.04
CA THR A 112 6.59 -9.64 -8.50
C THR A 112 6.36 -9.90 -7.01
N LEU A 113 5.80 -8.92 -6.29
CA LEU A 113 5.47 -9.06 -4.87
C LEU A 113 4.37 -10.11 -4.59
N PHE A 114 3.70 -10.62 -5.63
CA PHE A 114 2.51 -11.45 -5.54
C PHE A 114 2.51 -12.55 -6.61
#